data_AF-A0A2Z2KF52-F1
#
_entry.id   AF-A0A2Z2KF52-F1
#
_cell.length_a   1.000
_cell.length_b   1.000
_cell.length_c   1.000
_cell.angle_alpha   90.00
_cell.angle_beta   90.00
_cell.angle_gamma   90.00
#
_symmetry.space_group_name_H-M   'P 1'
#
loop_
_entity.id
_entity.type
_entity.pdbx_description
1 polymer ?
#
loop_
_entity_poly.entity_id
_entity_poly.type
_entity_poly.pdbx_seq_one_letter_code
_entity_poly.pdbx_strand_id
1 'polypeptide(L)'
;MENKNLSVDSIEDAKKKVSDIKVVGDGDTFALLCKASSESQGWMKSTKVCNLPNGCLVQVSTQQANRDGSYSVAEALTFVPDVNMTSDKIMMNIKEIVTEENDFLFQN
;
A
#
# COMPACT_ATOMS: atom_id res chain seq x y z
N MET A 1 -15.96 22.77 2.32
CA MET A 1 -15.42 21.42 2.02
C MET A 1 -14.99 20.82 3.33
N GLU A 2 -15.38 19.58 3.63
CA GLU A 2 -14.78 18.86 4.75
C GLU A 2 -13.29 18.61 4.46
N ASN A 3 -12.46 18.71 5.50
CA ASN A 3 -11.03 18.44 5.37
C ASN A 3 -10.80 16.95 5.07
N LYS A 4 -10.01 16.67 4.03
CA LYS A 4 -9.62 15.30 3.69
C LYS A 4 -8.78 14.71 4.81
N ASN A 5 -9.11 13.50 5.25
CA ASN A 5 -8.28 12.78 6.20
C ASN A 5 -7.09 12.13 5.48
N LEU A 6 -5.92 12.78 5.55
CA LEU A 6 -4.70 12.27 4.90
C LEU A 6 -4.03 11.15 5.69
N SER A 7 -4.57 10.71 6.83
CA SER A 7 -3.97 9.65 7.66
C SER A 7 -4.44 8.23 7.32
N VAL A 8 -5.27 8.05 6.29
CA VAL A 8 -5.76 6.72 5.87
C VAL A 8 -4.61 5.84 5.38
N ASP A 9 -4.50 4.62 5.93
CA ASP A 9 -3.43 3.66 5.62
C ASP A 9 -3.90 2.25 5.14
N SER A 10 -5.19 1.93 5.32
CA SER A 10 -5.81 0.63 4.98
C SER A 10 -7.31 0.80 4.77
N ILE A 11 -7.98 -0.19 4.19
CA ILE A 11 -9.44 -0.12 4.04
C ILE A 11 -10.20 -0.18 5.37
N GLU A 12 -9.68 -0.90 6.35
CA GLU A 12 -10.28 -0.95 7.69
C GLU A 12 -10.25 0.42 8.36
N ASP A 13 -9.12 1.12 8.25
CA ASP A 13 -8.96 2.48 8.75
C ASP A 13 -9.82 3.49 7.95
N ALA A 14 -9.92 3.31 6.63
CA ALA A 14 -10.77 4.14 5.78
C ALA A 14 -12.24 4.07 6.19
N LYS A 15 -12.78 2.88 6.49
CA LYS A 15 -14.16 2.68 6.97
C LYS A 15 -14.47 3.42 8.27
N LYS A 16 -13.46 3.67 9.11
CA LYS A 16 -13.60 4.43 10.37
C LYS A 16 -13.58 5.94 10.14
N LYS A 17 -12.94 6.41 9.07
CA LYS A 17 -12.64 7.83 8.80
C LYS A 17 -13.50 8.44 7.69
N VAL A 18 -14.07 7.61 6.82
CA VAL A 18 -14.83 8.02 5.63
C VAL A 18 -16.19 7.33 5.70
N SER A 19 -17.22 8.07 6.10
CA SER A 19 -18.54 7.53 6.47
C SER A 19 -19.34 6.96 5.30
N ASP A 20 -19.04 7.39 4.08
CA ASP A 20 -19.75 7.00 2.86
C ASP A 20 -18.93 6.07 1.95
N ILE A 21 -17.80 5.56 2.42
CA ILE A 21 -16.94 4.68 1.63
C ILE A 21 -17.66 3.37 1.27
N LYS A 22 -17.60 3.02 -0.02
CA LYS A 22 -18.09 1.74 -0.55
C LYS A 22 -16.95 1.00 -1.21
N VAL A 23 -16.80 -0.27 -0.88
CA VAL A 23 -15.69 -1.12 -1.34
C VAL A 23 -16.25 -2.29 -2.14
N VAL A 24 -15.66 -2.56 -3.30
CA VAL A 24 -15.97 -3.72 -4.14
C VAL A 24 -14.67 -4.49 -4.37
N GLY A 25 -14.72 -5.81 -4.22
CA GLY A 25 -13.52 -6.65 -4.24
C GLY A 25 -12.64 -6.46 -3.00
N ASP A 26 -11.35 -6.74 -3.15
CA ASP A 26 -10.36 -6.51 -2.10
C ASP A 26 -9.83 -5.07 -2.16
N GLY A 27 -10.26 -4.26 -1.19
CA GLY A 27 -9.88 -2.85 -1.07
C GLY A 27 -8.39 -2.62 -0.75
N ASP A 28 -7.67 -3.65 -0.32
CA ASP A 28 -6.24 -3.60 0.00
C ASP A 28 -5.37 -4.32 -1.04
N THR A 29 -5.90 -4.63 -2.23
CA THR A 29 -5.15 -5.23 -3.37
C THR A 29 -3.82 -4.49 -3.63
N PHE A 30 -3.82 -3.16 -3.51
CA PHE A 30 -2.62 -2.35 -3.48
C PHE A 30 -2.26 -2.00 -2.04
N ALA A 31 -1.39 -2.79 -1.44
CA ALA A 31 -0.90 -2.57 -0.09
C ALA A 31 -0.05 -1.29 -0.01
N LEU A 32 -0.28 -0.45 1.00
CA LEU A 32 0.50 0.75 1.23
C LEU A 32 1.92 0.40 1.72
N LEU A 33 2.95 0.76 0.95
CA LEU A 33 4.34 0.59 1.35
C LEU A 33 4.85 1.79 2.16
N CYS A 34 4.62 3.00 1.64
CA CYS A 34 4.97 4.23 2.35
C CYS A 34 4.10 5.40 1.88
N LYS A 35 4.01 6.41 2.74
CA LYS A 35 3.25 7.63 2.49
C LYS A 35 3.89 8.79 3.21
N ALA A 36 3.85 9.95 2.58
CA ALA A 36 4.16 11.22 3.21
C ALA A 36 3.15 12.26 2.73
N SER A 37 2.78 13.19 3.61
CA SER A 37 1.84 14.26 3.26
C SER A 37 2.09 15.49 4.11
N SER A 38 1.68 16.64 3.57
CA SER A 38 1.64 17.90 4.29
C SER A 38 0.32 18.60 3.98
N GLU A 39 -0.54 18.73 4.98
CA GLU A 39 -1.80 19.46 4.85
C GLU A 39 -1.57 20.94 4.59
N SER A 40 -0.63 21.56 5.33
CA SER A 40 -0.30 22.98 5.17
C SER A 40 0.34 23.33 3.83
N GLN A 41 1.07 22.38 3.23
CA GLN A 41 1.63 22.53 1.88
C GLN A 41 0.73 21.93 0.78
N GLY A 42 -0.40 21.31 1.17
CA GLY A 42 -1.42 20.79 0.28
C GLY A 42 -0.99 19.61 -0.59
N TRP A 43 -0.06 18.76 -0.15
CA TRP A 43 0.39 17.62 -0.97
C TRP A 43 0.41 16.29 -0.22
N MET A 44 0.30 15.20 -0.98
CA MET A 44 0.55 13.85 -0.50
C MET A 44 1.26 13.01 -1.57
N LYS A 45 2.09 12.09 -1.12
CA LYS A 45 2.75 11.06 -1.92
C LYS A 45 2.53 9.71 -1.28
N SER A 46 2.24 8.69 -2.09
CA SER A 46 2.15 7.31 -1.62
C SER A 46 2.77 6.36 -2.61
N THR A 47 3.45 5.34 -2.09
CA THR A 47 3.89 4.17 -2.84
C THR A 47 3.07 2.97 -2.40
N LYS A 48 2.49 2.24 -3.35
CA LYS A 48 1.70 1.04 -3.09
C LYS A 48 2.18 -0.12 -3.95
N VAL A 49 1.95 -1.33 -3.47
CA VAL A 49 2.36 -2.55 -4.17
C VAL A 49 1.19 -3.50 -4.32
N CYS A 50 1.01 -4.04 -5.52
CA CYS A 50 0.13 -5.17 -5.80
C CYS A 50 1.00 -6.36 -6.19
N ASN A 51 1.06 -7.38 -5.32
CA ASN A 51 1.85 -8.58 -5.59
C ASN A 51 1.17 -9.45 -6.65
N LEU A 52 1.98 -10.07 -7.50
CA LEU A 52 1.61 -10.99 -8.57
C LEU A 52 2.40 -12.30 -8.41
N PRO A 53 2.01 -13.41 -9.08
CA PRO A 53 2.73 -14.67 -8.97
C PRO A 53 4.23 -14.60 -9.33
N ASN A 54 4.62 -13.71 -10.26
CA ASN A 54 5.99 -13.60 -10.78
C ASN A 54 6.60 -12.19 -10.61
N GLY A 55 6.14 -11.43 -9.62
CA GLY A 55 6.63 -10.08 -9.38
C GLY A 55 5.60 -9.22 -8.66
N CYS A 56 5.68 -7.91 -8.86
CA CYS A 56 4.69 -6.99 -8.32
C CYS A 56 4.52 -5.75 -9.20
N LEU A 57 3.37 -5.09 -9.05
CA LEU A 57 3.17 -3.74 -9.55
C LEU A 57 3.51 -2.75 -8.44
N VAL A 58 4.42 -1.83 -8.71
CA VAL A 58 4.72 -0.70 -7.82
C VAL A 58 4.05 0.54 -8.41
N GLN A 59 3.13 1.12 -7.65
CA GLN A 59 2.45 2.37 -7.97
C GLN A 59 3.00 3.49 -7.10
N VAL A 60 3.37 4.61 -7.70
CA VAL A 60 3.65 5.87 -7.01
C VAL A 60 2.61 6.89 -7.44
N SER A 61 1.92 7.50 -6.48
CA SER A 61 0.96 8.58 -6.74
C SER A 61 1.35 9.81 -5.94
N THR A 62 1.29 10.98 -6.58
CA THR A 62 1.37 12.30 -5.94
C THR A 62 0.08 13.06 -6.21
N GLN A 63 -0.48 13.67 -5.17
CA GLN A 63 -1.57 14.63 -5.29
C GLN A 63 -1.11 15.98 -4.72
N GLN A 64 -1.36 17.06 -5.45
CA GLN A 64 -1.01 18.43 -5.09
C GLN A 64 -2.25 19.32 -5.21
N ALA A 65 -2.58 20.04 -4.14
CA ALA A 65 -3.60 21.07 -4.14
C ALA A 65 -3.14 22.29 -4.93
N ASN A 66 -4.03 22.82 -5.77
CA ASN A 66 -3.84 24.03 -6.55
C ASN A 66 -4.49 25.23 -5.83
N ARG A 67 -4.09 26.45 -6.23
CA ARG A 67 -4.60 27.70 -5.62
C ARG A 67 -6.11 27.91 -5.83
N ASP A 68 -6.66 27.34 -6.88
CA ASP A 68 -8.09 27.40 -7.21
C ASP A 68 -8.93 26.33 -6.46
N GLY A 69 -8.31 25.56 -5.57
CA GLY A 69 -8.95 24.48 -4.82
C GLY A 69 -9.05 23.15 -5.58
N SER A 70 -8.61 23.10 -6.84
CA SER A 70 -8.49 21.84 -7.58
C SER A 70 -7.26 21.04 -7.14
N TYR A 71 -7.08 19.85 -7.69
CA TYR A 71 -5.92 19.01 -7.43
C TYR A 71 -5.25 18.56 -8.71
N SER A 72 -3.93 18.69 -8.75
CA SER A 72 -3.07 18.05 -9.75
C SER A 72 -2.66 16.66 -9.24
N VAL A 73 -2.66 15.67 -10.13
CA VAL A 73 -2.28 14.29 -9.82
C VAL A 73 -1.20 13.84 -10.78
N ALA A 74 -0.21 13.12 -10.27
CA ALA A 74 0.80 12.43 -11.07
C ALA A 74 0.93 11.00 -10.56
N GLU A 75 0.87 10.03 -11.47
CA GLU A 75 0.99 8.62 -11.14
C GLU A 75 2.01 7.93 -12.05
N ALA A 76 2.72 6.96 -11.50
CA ALA A 76 3.58 6.05 -12.22
C ALA A 76 3.29 4.63 -11.73
N LEU A 77 3.28 3.68 -12.67
CA LEU A 77 3.09 2.26 -12.41
C LEU A 77 4.18 1.48 -13.13
N THR A 78 4.89 0.63 -12.40
CA THR A 78 5.96 -0.21 -12.96
C THR A 78 5.76 -1.64 -12.50
N PHE A 79 5.90 -2.58 -13.43
CA PHE A 79 6.06 -3.99 -13.07
C PHE A 79 7.51 -4.26 -12.68
N VAL A 80 7.70 -4.88 -11.53
CA VAL A 80 8.99 -5.34 -11.03
C VAL A 80 8.97 -6.87 -11.07
N PRO A 81 9.75 -7.50 -11.97
CA PRO A 81 9.78 -8.96 -12.07
C PRO A 81 10.48 -9.57 -10.85
N ASP A 82 10.07 -10.79 -10.48
CA ASP A 82 10.74 -11.65 -9.51
C ASP A 82 10.91 -11.06 -8.10
N VAL A 83 10.19 -9.96 -7.81
CA VAL A 83 10.13 -9.31 -6.51
C VAL A 83 8.71 -9.37 -5.99
N ASN A 84 8.52 -9.98 -4.83
CA ASN A 84 7.30 -9.91 -4.06
C ASN A 84 7.56 -9.04 -2.83
N MET A 85 6.80 -7.97 -2.66
CA MET A 85 6.99 -7.07 -1.53
C MET A 85 6.07 -7.52 -0.41
N THR A 86 6.64 -8.20 0.58
CA THR A 86 6.01 -8.38 1.89
C THR A 86 6.22 -7.10 2.68
N SER A 87 5.15 -6.33 2.94
CA SER A 87 5.25 -5.29 3.96
C SER A 87 5.52 -5.94 5.31
N ASP A 88 6.18 -5.26 6.24
CA ASP A 88 6.41 -5.80 7.60
C ASP A 88 5.09 -6.13 8.35
N LYS A 89 3.94 -5.62 7.89
CA LYS A 89 2.59 -6.03 8.34
C LYS A 89 2.14 -7.41 7.78
N ILE A 90 2.76 -7.92 6.72
CA ILE A 90 2.48 -9.23 6.08
C ILE A 90 3.43 -10.33 6.58
N MET A 91 4.53 -9.96 7.22
CA MET A 91 5.59 -10.86 7.72
C MET A 91 5.25 -11.57 9.05
N MET A 92 3.97 -11.85 9.35
CA MET A 92 3.60 -12.56 10.59
C MET A 92 3.58 -14.09 10.51
N ASN A 93 3.63 -14.75 9.34
CA ASN A 93 3.54 -16.22 9.29
C ASN A 93 4.63 -16.96 8.48
N ILE A 94 5.70 -16.30 8.01
CA ILE A 94 6.74 -17.02 7.25
C ILE A 94 7.78 -17.71 8.17
N LYS A 95 7.76 -17.45 9.48
CA LYS A 95 8.64 -18.16 10.43
C LYS A 95 8.30 -19.63 10.67
N GLU A 96 7.10 -20.11 10.32
CA GLU A 96 6.73 -21.53 10.47
C GLU A 96 7.07 -22.39 9.25
N ILE A 97 7.19 -21.81 8.05
CA ILE A 97 7.45 -22.57 6.81
C ILE A 97 8.95 -22.89 6.64
N VAL A 98 9.84 -22.04 7.16
CA VAL A 98 11.31 -22.22 7.00
C VAL A 98 11.89 -23.20 8.02
N THR A 99 11.13 -23.57 9.05
CA THR A 99 11.58 -24.54 10.06
C THR A 99 11.36 -26.00 9.67
N GLU A 100 10.38 -26.32 8.81
CA GLU A 100 10.11 -27.72 8.44
C GLU A 100 11.08 -28.28 7.37
N GLU A 101 11.62 -27.44 6.48
CA GLU A 101 12.56 -27.92 5.44
C GLU A 101 13.99 -28.13 5.96
N ASN A 102 14.37 -27.50 7.08
CA ASN A 102 15.72 -27.65 7.63
C ASN A 102 15.89 -28.90 8.52
N ASP A 103 14.81 -29.42 9.13
CA ASP A 103 14.92 -30.62 9.98
C ASP A 103 15.04 -31.93 9.17
N PHE A 104 14.70 -31.92 7.88
CA PHE A 104 14.82 -33.09 7.00
C PHE A 104 16.24 -33.29 6.42
N LEU A 105 17.06 -32.24 6.38
CA LEU A 105 18.38 -32.27 5.75
C LEU A 105 19.55 -32.60 6.70
N PHE A 106 19.31 -32.69 8.01
CA PHE A 106 20.35 -32.99 9.01
C PHE A 106 20.18 -34.33 9.76
N GLN A 107 19.35 -35.26 9.25
CA GLN A 107 19.13 -36.58 9.88
C GLN A 107 19.84 -37.77 9.20
N ASN A 108 20.85 -37.55 8.33
CA ASN A 108 21.68 -38.63 7.78
C ASN A 108 23.17 -38.45 8.08
#